data_AF-A0A0A1ACG3-F1
#
_entry.id   AF-A0A0A1ACG3-F1
#
_cell.length_a   1.000
_cell.length_b   1.000
_cell.length_c   1.000
_cell.angle_alpha   90.00
_cell.angle_beta   90.00
_cell.angle_gamma   90.00
#
_symmetry.space_group_name_H-M   'P 1'
#
loop_
_entity.id
_entity.type
_entity.pdbx_description
1 polymer ?
#
loop_
_entity_poly.entity_id
_entity_poly.type
_entity_poly.pdbx_seq_one_letter_code
_entity_poly.pdbx_strand_id
1 'polypeptide(L)'
;MAIAEPNFIDRDPAQITSEMIAQYEDASGKKLYPAQAERLLIDLFAYRENLVRIAIQEAAKQNLVAYSRAPMLDYLGELVGVHRLPAQPAKTTLQFSVVSAYTSNILIPQGTRASASDSVMFATDEDVLLPAWSLHIAVPATSLAAGEQGNGWQPAQISALVDRIGHYDINVTNLTASTGGCGEESDDALRQRIQLAPESFSNAGSYGAYRFHTLSVSQSIIDVAVLGPDEGLPEGCVEIYPLTLFTTADQETTLAAARKAISLWTQQRQKHLGQDIVPNQIIKVLQVDGVYDVALNLPTKRILQAHEWAECTAIDVTIAGVSDG
;
A
#
# COMPACT_ATOMS: atom_id res chain seq x y z
N MET A 1 7.29 7.46 -22.10
CA MET A 1 6.60 6.46 -22.95
C MET A 1 6.64 5.15 -22.20
N ALA A 2 5.49 4.52 -21.92
CA ALA A 2 5.49 3.17 -21.35
C ALA A 2 6.06 2.20 -22.39
N ILE A 3 7.11 1.47 -22.02
CA ILE A 3 7.70 0.45 -22.88
C ILE A 3 6.75 -0.76 -22.88
N ALA A 4 6.52 -1.35 -24.05
CA ALA A 4 5.68 -2.54 -24.16
C ALA A 4 6.27 -3.72 -23.36
N GLU A 5 5.40 -4.64 -22.93
CA GLU A 5 5.83 -5.83 -22.21
C GLU A 5 6.84 -6.64 -23.05
N PRO A 6 7.99 -7.05 -22.47
CA PRO A 6 9.05 -7.71 -23.21
C PRO A 6 8.59 -9.09 -23.71
N ASN A 7 8.84 -9.36 -25.00
CA ASN A 7 8.57 -10.65 -25.62
C ASN A 7 9.90 -11.36 -25.94
N PHE A 8 10.26 -12.34 -25.13
CA PHE A 8 11.54 -13.07 -25.25
C PHE A 8 11.45 -14.24 -26.23
N ILE A 9 10.28 -14.86 -26.36
CA ILE A 9 10.07 -16.01 -27.23
C ILE A 9 8.67 -16.00 -27.81
N ASP A 10 8.58 -16.24 -29.12
CA ASP A 10 7.31 -16.40 -29.80
C ASP A 10 6.59 -17.67 -29.34
N ARG A 11 5.31 -17.52 -29.03
CA ARG A 11 4.44 -18.52 -28.42
C ARG A 11 3.09 -18.59 -29.14
N ASP A 12 3.00 -18.12 -30.39
CA ASP A 12 1.80 -18.34 -31.20
C ASP A 12 1.67 -19.84 -31.54
N PRO A 13 0.64 -20.54 -31.03
CA PRO A 13 0.47 -21.96 -31.29
C PRO A 13 0.24 -22.27 -32.78
N ALA A 14 -0.39 -21.38 -33.54
CA ALA A 14 -0.63 -21.58 -34.96
C ALA A 14 0.69 -21.53 -35.74
N GLN A 15 1.55 -20.57 -35.38
CA GLN A 15 2.87 -20.45 -35.99
C GLN A 15 3.73 -21.67 -35.69
N ILE A 16 3.87 -22.07 -34.42
CA ILE A 16 4.63 -23.25 -34.00
C ILE A 16 4.15 -24.50 -34.74
N THR A 17 2.83 -24.68 -34.83
CA THR A 17 2.24 -25.83 -35.53
C THR A 17 2.58 -25.82 -37.02
N SER A 18 2.49 -24.66 -37.68
CA SER A 18 2.79 -24.55 -39.11
C SER A 18 4.27 -24.77 -39.43
N GLU A 19 5.18 -24.28 -38.57
CA GLU A 19 6.62 -24.53 -38.66
C GLU A 19 6.94 -26.03 -38.54
N MET A 20 6.33 -26.73 -37.57
CA MET A 20 6.52 -28.17 -37.40
C MET A 20 5.99 -29.01 -38.57
N ILE A 21 4.83 -28.64 -39.13
CA ILE A 21 4.32 -29.30 -40.35
C ILE A 21 5.33 -29.13 -41.47
N ALA A 22 5.74 -27.89 -41.75
CA ALA A 22 6.65 -27.59 -42.84
C ALA A 22 7.97 -28.38 -42.72
N GLN A 23 8.52 -28.46 -41.51
CA GLN A 23 9.72 -29.24 -41.23
C GLN A 23 9.52 -30.74 -41.49
N TYR A 24 8.38 -31.32 -41.09
CA TYR A 24 8.09 -32.73 -41.35
C TYR A 24 7.86 -33.01 -42.84
N GLU A 25 7.13 -32.13 -43.54
CA GLU A 25 6.87 -32.28 -44.98
C GLU A 25 8.17 -32.22 -45.79
N ASP A 26 9.08 -31.30 -45.43
CA ASP A 26 10.40 -31.18 -46.04
C ASP A 26 11.27 -32.42 -45.80
N ALA A 27 11.33 -32.91 -44.55
CA ALA A 27 12.16 -34.06 -44.20
C ALA A 27 11.63 -35.40 -44.75
N SER A 28 10.31 -35.57 -44.81
CA SER A 28 9.68 -36.83 -45.25
C SER A 28 9.35 -36.87 -46.74
N GLY A 29 9.30 -35.70 -47.41
CA GLY A 29 8.79 -35.54 -48.77
C GLY A 29 7.29 -35.81 -48.91
N LYS A 30 6.54 -35.94 -47.80
CA LYS A 30 5.11 -36.26 -47.78
C LYS A 30 4.30 -35.06 -47.32
N LYS A 31 3.18 -34.77 -48.01
CA LYS A 31 2.20 -33.78 -47.54
C LYS A 31 1.30 -34.36 -46.45
N LEU A 32 1.08 -33.58 -45.40
CA LEU A 32 0.25 -33.94 -44.26
C LEU A 32 -1.16 -33.37 -44.36
N TYR A 33 -2.14 -34.15 -43.93
CA TYR A 33 -3.54 -33.75 -43.86
C TYR A 33 -4.08 -33.83 -42.42
N PRO A 34 -5.09 -33.02 -42.05
CA PRO A 34 -5.56 -32.85 -40.66
C PRO A 34 -5.85 -34.13 -39.86
N ALA A 35 -6.37 -35.19 -40.49
CA ALA A 35 -6.82 -36.40 -39.79
C ALA A 35 -5.78 -37.55 -39.79
N GLN A 36 -4.55 -37.31 -40.25
CA GLN A 36 -3.50 -38.33 -40.26
C GLN A 36 -2.87 -38.51 -38.88
N ALA A 37 -2.41 -39.72 -38.56
CA ALA A 37 -1.83 -40.03 -37.25
C ALA A 37 -0.58 -39.18 -36.97
N GLU A 38 0.25 -38.96 -37.99
CA GLU A 38 1.43 -38.11 -37.93
C GLU A 38 1.06 -36.65 -37.65
N ARG A 39 -0.06 -36.18 -38.20
CA ARG A 39 -0.56 -34.83 -37.96
C ARG A 39 -1.03 -34.64 -36.52
N LEU A 40 -1.80 -35.58 -35.98
CA LEU A 40 -2.23 -35.57 -34.58
C LEU A 40 -1.04 -35.61 -33.62
N LEU A 41 0.02 -36.35 -33.96
CA LEU A 41 1.24 -36.39 -33.18
C LEU A 41 2.01 -35.05 -33.21
N ILE A 42 2.08 -34.40 -34.37
CA ILE A 42 2.65 -33.04 -34.50
C ILE A 42 1.85 -32.03 -33.68
N ASP A 43 0.52 -32.09 -33.70
CA ASP A 43 -0.32 -31.20 -32.91
C ASP A 43 -0.07 -31.37 -31.40
N LEU A 44 0.13 -32.62 -30.94
CA LEU A 44 0.55 -32.91 -29.56
C LEU A 44 1.92 -32.28 -29.24
N PHE A 45 2.90 -32.42 -30.13
CA PHE A 45 4.24 -31.84 -29.92
C PHE A 45 4.21 -30.31 -29.96
N ALA A 46 3.49 -29.70 -30.90
CA ALA A 46 3.33 -28.25 -31.01
C ALA A 46 2.67 -27.68 -29.74
N TYR A 47 1.65 -28.36 -29.22
CA TYR A 47 1.03 -27.98 -27.95
C TYR A 47 2.01 -28.05 -26.78
N ARG A 48 2.79 -29.14 -26.67
CA ARG A 48 3.80 -29.30 -25.61
C ARG A 48 4.90 -28.25 -25.71
N GLU A 49 5.37 -27.96 -26.93
CA GLU A 49 6.36 -26.91 -27.16
C GLU A 49 5.80 -25.54 -26.80
N ASN A 50 4.57 -25.22 -27.21
CA ASN A 50 3.93 -23.95 -26.84
C ASN A 50 3.88 -23.76 -25.32
N LEU A 51 3.49 -24.78 -24.56
CA LEU A 51 3.52 -24.72 -23.09
C LEU A 51 4.93 -24.45 -22.54
N VAL A 52 5.97 -25.05 -23.13
CA VAL A 52 7.36 -24.80 -22.74
C VAL A 52 7.77 -23.37 -23.08
N ARG A 53 7.41 -22.85 -24.26
CA ARG A 53 7.71 -21.47 -24.66
C ARG A 53 6.99 -20.45 -23.75
N ILE A 54 5.75 -20.73 -23.34
CA ILE A 54 5.03 -19.94 -22.33
C ILE A 54 5.79 -19.95 -20.99
N ALA A 55 6.22 -21.13 -20.53
CA ALA A 55 6.98 -21.25 -19.29
C ALA A 55 8.32 -20.49 -19.34
N ILE A 56 9.02 -20.54 -20.48
CA ILE A 56 10.26 -19.78 -20.71
C ILE A 56 9.98 -18.27 -20.65
N GLN A 57 8.94 -17.79 -21.32
CA GLN A 57 8.55 -16.38 -21.29
C GLN A 57 8.24 -15.91 -19.86
N GLU A 58 7.45 -16.68 -19.11
CA GLU A 58 7.11 -16.33 -17.73
C GLU A 58 8.33 -16.37 -16.81
N ALA A 59 9.22 -17.35 -16.97
CA ALA A 59 10.49 -17.40 -16.24
C ALA A 59 11.39 -16.22 -16.57
N ALA A 60 11.48 -15.81 -17.85
CA ALA A 60 12.25 -14.65 -18.26
C ALA A 60 11.71 -13.35 -17.65
N LYS A 61 10.37 -13.20 -17.58
CA LYS A 61 9.74 -12.06 -16.90
C LYS A 61 10.05 -12.01 -15.40
N GLN A 62 10.15 -13.15 -14.73
CA GLN A 62 10.50 -13.19 -13.31
C GLN A 62 11.91 -12.63 -13.04
N ASN A 63 12.81 -12.59 -14.03
CA ASN A 63 14.13 -11.96 -13.89
C ASN A 63 14.10 -10.43 -13.98
N LEU A 64 12.95 -9.83 -14.28
CA LEU A 64 12.78 -8.38 -14.39
C LEU A 64 11.98 -7.86 -13.20
N VAL A 65 12.57 -6.93 -12.44
CA VAL A 65 11.94 -6.30 -11.25
C VAL A 65 10.52 -5.81 -11.56
N ALA A 66 10.32 -5.18 -12.72
CA ALA A 66 9.04 -4.66 -13.20
C ALA A 66 7.88 -5.69 -13.25
N TYR A 67 8.18 -6.97 -13.47
CA TYR A 67 7.19 -8.03 -13.71
C TYR A 67 7.28 -9.21 -12.75
N SER A 68 8.37 -9.29 -11.98
CA SER A 68 8.60 -10.33 -10.99
C SER A 68 7.59 -10.24 -9.83
N ARG A 69 7.33 -11.41 -9.23
CA ARG A 69 6.50 -11.60 -8.04
C ARG A 69 7.26 -12.43 -7.01
N ALA A 70 6.75 -12.51 -5.79
CA ALA A 70 7.35 -13.38 -4.77
C ALA A 70 7.47 -14.84 -5.26
N PRO A 71 8.60 -15.54 -5.00
CA PRO A 71 9.78 -15.10 -4.24
C PRO A 71 10.89 -14.46 -5.10
N MET A 72 10.74 -14.39 -6.44
CA MET A 72 11.81 -13.89 -7.30
C MET A 72 12.07 -12.39 -7.12
N LEU A 73 11.02 -11.61 -6.87
CA LEU A 73 11.14 -10.19 -6.56
C LEU A 73 12.05 -9.96 -5.34
N ASP A 74 11.92 -10.79 -4.31
CA ASP A 74 12.73 -10.72 -3.09
C ASP A 74 14.21 -11.01 -3.38
N TYR A 75 14.52 -12.05 -4.18
CA TYR A 75 15.90 -12.31 -4.62
C TYR A 75 16.48 -11.16 -5.45
N LEU A 76 15.68 -10.54 -6.32
CA LEU A 76 16.12 -9.37 -7.08
C LEU A 76 16.36 -8.16 -6.18
N GLY A 77 15.55 -7.99 -5.14
CA GLY A 77 15.74 -6.93 -4.14
C GLY A 77 17.02 -7.13 -3.33
N GLU A 78 17.36 -8.37 -2.98
CA GLU A 78 18.59 -8.71 -2.27
C GLU A 78 19.85 -8.25 -3.02
N LEU A 79 19.84 -8.29 -4.36
CA LEU A 79 20.95 -7.80 -5.20
C LEU A 79 21.27 -6.30 -5.00
N VAL A 80 20.29 -5.52 -4.54
CA VAL A 80 20.44 -4.09 -4.23
C VAL A 80 20.28 -3.79 -2.73
N GLY A 81 20.34 -4.82 -1.88
CA GLY A 81 20.25 -4.68 -0.42
C GLY A 81 18.85 -4.29 0.10
N VAL A 82 17.80 -4.51 -0.69
CA VAL A 82 16.41 -4.26 -0.29
C VAL A 82 15.76 -5.58 0.12
N HIS A 83 15.29 -5.64 1.36
CA HIS A 83 14.53 -6.77 1.89
C HIS A 83 13.09 -6.37 2.17
N ARG A 84 12.16 -7.32 1.96
CA ARG A 84 10.74 -7.13 2.25
C ARG A 84 10.56 -6.78 3.73
N LEU A 85 9.79 -5.72 3.99
CA LEU A 85 9.52 -5.32 5.36
C LEU A 85 8.47 -6.28 5.98
N PRO A 86 8.76 -6.91 7.14
CA PRO A 86 7.85 -7.86 7.78
C PRO A 86 6.68 -7.16 8.47
N ALA A 87 5.54 -7.84 8.60
CA ALA A 87 4.37 -7.30 9.31
C ALA A 87 4.75 -6.76 10.70
N GLN A 88 4.26 -5.56 11.04
CA GLN A 88 4.54 -4.91 12.33
C GLN A 88 3.33 -5.00 13.25
N PRO A 89 3.54 -5.20 14.56
CA PRO A 89 2.46 -5.19 15.55
C PRO A 89 2.05 -3.76 15.93
N ALA A 90 0.78 -3.61 16.30
CA ALA A 90 0.27 -2.37 16.86
C ALA A 90 0.85 -2.09 18.25
N LYS A 91 1.00 -0.81 18.58
CA LYS A 91 1.51 -0.33 19.87
C LYS A 91 0.46 0.54 20.57
N THR A 92 0.49 0.53 21.90
CA THR A 92 -0.36 1.36 22.75
C THR A 92 0.33 1.61 24.09
N THR A 93 -0.20 2.53 24.88
CA THR A 93 0.24 2.74 26.25
C THR A 93 -0.81 2.18 27.20
N LEU A 94 -0.45 1.17 27.98
CA LEU A 94 -1.29 0.61 29.03
C LEU A 94 -1.09 1.38 30.33
N GLN A 95 -2.18 1.63 31.04
CA GLN A 95 -2.19 2.16 32.39
C GLN A 95 -2.57 1.05 33.35
N PHE A 96 -1.64 0.69 34.23
CA PHE A 96 -1.90 -0.19 35.35
C PHE A 96 -2.31 0.65 36.54
N SER A 97 -3.39 0.28 37.21
CA SER A 97 -3.96 1.02 38.32
C SER A 97 -4.34 0.11 39.49
N VAL A 98 -4.23 0.65 40.70
CA VAL A 98 -4.63 -0.01 41.95
C VAL A 98 -5.69 0.83 42.65
N VAL A 99 -6.65 0.17 43.32
CA VAL A 99 -7.74 0.84 44.02
C VAL A 99 -7.23 1.58 45.28
N SER A 100 -6.22 1.03 45.93
CA SER A 100 -5.56 1.62 47.09
C SER A 100 -4.05 1.54 46.93
N ALA A 101 -3.35 2.63 47.25
CA ALA A 101 -1.90 2.68 47.11
C ALA A 101 -1.21 1.72 48.10
N TYR A 102 -0.25 0.95 47.60
CA TYR A 102 0.54 0.03 48.41
C TYR A 102 1.78 0.73 48.98
N THR A 103 2.28 0.22 50.11
CA THR A 103 3.47 0.74 50.79
C THR A 103 4.79 0.23 50.21
N SER A 104 4.72 -0.75 49.29
CA SER A 104 5.86 -1.33 48.57
C SER A 104 5.73 -1.03 47.08
N ASN A 105 6.87 -0.98 46.40
CA ASN A 105 6.88 -0.88 44.94
C ASN A 105 6.34 -2.18 44.34
N ILE A 106 5.52 -2.07 43.30
CA ILE A 106 4.99 -3.21 42.56
C ILE A 106 5.75 -3.32 41.25
N LEU A 107 6.34 -4.49 40.99
CA LEU A 107 6.99 -4.78 39.72
C LEU A 107 5.98 -5.35 38.72
N ILE A 108 5.81 -4.66 37.60
CA ILE A 108 5.09 -5.11 36.43
C ILE A 108 6.15 -5.61 35.45
N PRO A 109 6.32 -6.93 35.29
CA PRO A 109 7.36 -7.46 34.41
C PRO A 109 7.03 -7.18 32.94
N GLN A 110 8.07 -7.10 32.12
CA GLN A 110 7.99 -7.17 30.67
C GLN A 110 7.24 -8.44 30.26
N GLY A 111 6.40 -8.33 29.24
CA GLY A 111 5.60 -9.45 28.76
C GLY A 111 4.28 -9.65 29.50
N THR A 112 3.92 -8.79 30.46
CA THR A 112 2.61 -8.85 31.13
C THR A 112 1.50 -8.57 30.13
N ARG A 113 0.53 -9.48 30.00
CA ARG A 113 -0.50 -9.42 28.95
C ARG A 113 -1.81 -8.79 29.40
N ALA A 114 -2.34 -7.90 28.56
CA ALA A 114 -3.68 -7.35 28.63
C ALA A 114 -4.45 -7.66 27.33
N SER A 115 -5.73 -8.01 27.45
CA SER A 115 -6.60 -8.39 26.34
C SER A 115 -7.63 -7.30 26.04
N ALA A 116 -7.83 -7.05 24.75
CA ALA A 116 -8.90 -6.22 24.21
C ALA A 116 -10.11 -7.07 23.78
N SER A 117 -9.82 -8.26 23.25
CA SER A 117 -10.78 -9.29 22.88
C SER A 117 -10.13 -10.68 22.97
N ASP A 118 -10.89 -11.74 22.74
CA ASP A 118 -10.40 -13.13 22.76
C ASP A 118 -9.23 -13.38 21.80
N SER A 119 -9.08 -12.57 20.74
CA SER A 119 -8.04 -12.73 19.71
C SER A 119 -6.96 -11.65 19.72
N VAL A 120 -7.15 -10.52 20.42
CA VAL A 120 -6.19 -9.41 20.43
C VAL A 120 -5.68 -9.15 21.86
N MET A 121 -4.37 -9.35 22.02
CA MET A 121 -3.66 -9.18 23.28
C MET A 121 -2.42 -8.32 23.07
N PHE A 122 -2.10 -7.54 24.10
CA PHE A 122 -0.94 -6.67 24.17
C PHE A 122 -0.07 -7.08 25.34
N ALA A 123 1.25 -7.02 25.17
CA ALA A 123 2.23 -7.33 26.19
C ALA A 123 3.08 -6.09 26.49
N THR A 124 3.45 -5.88 27.76
CA THR A 124 4.32 -4.78 28.16
C THR A 124 5.72 -4.92 27.56
N ASP A 125 6.29 -3.81 27.08
CA ASP A 125 7.57 -3.81 26.36
C ASP A 125 8.79 -3.79 27.30
N GLU A 126 8.61 -3.41 28.55
CA GLU A 126 9.68 -3.28 29.54
C GLU A 126 9.20 -3.58 30.97
N ASP A 127 10.15 -3.85 31.86
CA ASP A 127 9.91 -3.96 33.30
C ASP A 127 9.64 -2.57 33.88
N VAL A 128 8.48 -2.37 34.51
CA VAL A 128 8.12 -1.10 35.14
C VAL A 128 7.78 -1.29 36.60
N LEU A 129 8.29 -0.39 37.44
CA LEU A 129 7.95 -0.32 38.86
C LEU A 129 6.85 0.73 39.06
N LEU A 130 5.68 0.31 39.56
CA LEU A 130 4.72 1.21 40.16
C LEU A 130 5.26 1.59 41.55
N PRO A 131 5.64 2.86 41.80
CA PRO A 131 6.24 3.25 43.07
C PRO A 131 5.25 3.12 44.23
N ALA A 132 5.75 2.88 45.43
CA ALA A 132 4.95 2.94 46.65
C ALA A 132 4.18 4.26 46.72
N TRP A 133 2.95 4.21 47.25
CA TRP A 133 2.01 5.34 47.34
C TRP A 133 1.46 5.86 46.00
N SER A 134 1.85 5.28 44.87
CA SER A 134 1.28 5.61 43.56
C SER A 134 0.04 4.76 43.26
N LEU A 135 -0.94 5.35 42.58
CA LEU A 135 -2.19 4.67 42.22
C LEU A 135 -2.19 4.13 40.79
N HIS A 136 -1.34 4.66 39.92
CA HIS A 136 -1.27 4.25 38.52
C HIS A 136 0.13 4.44 37.92
N ILE A 137 0.43 3.69 36.86
CA ILE A 137 1.61 3.88 36.04
C ILE A 137 1.30 3.58 34.57
N ALA A 138 1.88 4.35 33.66
CA ALA A 138 1.76 4.14 32.22
C ALA A 138 2.96 3.33 31.72
N VAL A 139 2.70 2.33 30.88
CA VAL A 139 3.68 1.36 30.38
C VAL A 139 3.44 1.15 28.89
N PRO A 140 4.47 1.27 28.03
CA PRO A 140 4.34 0.93 26.61
C PRO A 140 4.07 -0.56 26.44
N ALA A 141 3.18 -0.89 25.49
CA ALA A 141 2.82 -2.25 25.18
C ALA A 141 2.64 -2.47 23.68
N THR A 142 3.03 -3.65 23.24
CA THR A 142 2.95 -4.09 21.84
C THR A 142 2.00 -5.28 21.70
N SER A 143 1.23 -5.29 20.62
CA SER A 143 0.34 -6.40 20.26
C SER A 143 1.14 -7.68 20.03
N LEU A 144 0.64 -8.82 20.53
CA LEU A 144 1.24 -10.13 20.28
C LEU A 144 1.08 -10.57 18.83
N ALA A 145 -0.02 -10.16 18.18
CA ALA A 145 -0.24 -10.39 16.76
C ALA A 145 0.32 -9.22 15.95
N ALA A 146 1.12 -9.55 14.93
CA ALA A 146 1.51 -8.59 13.90
C ALA A 146 0.34 -8.31 12.94
N GLY A 147 0.32 -7.14 12.32
CA GLY A 147 -0.73 -6.72 11.41
C GLY A 147 -1.75 -5.76 12.01
N GLU A 148 -2.79 -5.50 11.22
CA GLU A 148 -3.75 -4.41 11.47
C GLU A 148 -4.82 -4.76 12.52
N GLN A 149 -4.94 -6.04 12.91
CA GLN A 149 -5.93 -6.49 13.90
C GLN A 149 -5.75 -5.83 15.28
N GLY A 150 -4.51 -5.42 15.58
CA GLY A 150 -4.18 -4.70 16.81
C GLY A 150 -4.50 -3.21 16.76
N ASN A 151 -4.96 -2.63 15.64
CA ASN A 151 -5.21 -1.19 15.53
C ASN A 151 -6.62 -0.79 15.97
N GLY A 152 -6.79 0.49 16.31
CA GLY A 152 -8.10 1.14 16.47
C GLY A 152 -8.78 0.91 17.81
N TRP A 153 -8.16 0.20 18.76
CA TRP A 153 -8.70 0.01 20.10
C TRP A 153 -8.65 1.31 20.87
N GLN A 154 -9.83 1.88 21.16
CA GLN A 154 -9.97 3.16 21.84
C GLN A 154 -9.55 3.07 23.31
N PRO A 155 -9.23 4.20 23.97
CA PRO A 155 -8.91 4.21 25.39
C PRO A 155 -9.93 3.46 26.24
N ALA A 156 -9.44 2.74 27.25
CA ALA A 156 -10.18 1.84 28.14
C ALA A 156 -10.82 0.59 27.51
N GLN A 157 -10.70 0.34 26.20
CA GLN A 157 -11.21 -0.91 25.59
C GLN A 157 -10.31 -2.12 25.90
N ILE A 158 -9.00 -1.91 26.07
CA ILE A 158 -8.05 -2.95 26.46
C ILE A 158 -8.02 -3.01 27.99
N SER A 159 -8.89 -3.83 28.58
CA SER A 159 -9.16 -3.79 30.03
C SER A 159 -9.03 -5.11 30.79
N ALA A 160 -8.87 -6.23 30.08
CA ALA A 160 -8.78 -7.53 30.72
C ALA A 160 -7.31 -7.92 30.99
N LEU A 161 -6.89 -7.89 32.26
CA LEU A 161 -5.56 -8.37 32.65
C LEU A 161 -5.51 -9.91 32.60
N VAL A 162 -4.60 -10.46 31.81
CA VAL A 162 -4.47 -11.93 31.62
C VAL A 162 -3.51 -12.54 32.63
N ASP A 163 -2.37 -11.89 32.85
CA ASP A 163 -1.33 -12.40 33.73
C ASP A 163 -1.46 -11.86 35.16
N ARG A 164 -1.21 -12.71 36.15
CA ARG A 164 -1.24 -12.29 37.56
C ARG A 164 0.08 -11.61 37.94
N ILE A 165 -0.01 -10.41 38.51
CA ILE A 165 1.13 -9.64 39.00
C ILE A 165 1.23 -9.83 40.51
N GLY A 166 1.93 -10.90 40.93
CA GLY A 166 2.08 -11.25 42.35
C GLY A 166 0.75 -11.50 43.05
N HIS A 167 0.54 -10.84 44.20
CA HIS A 167 -0.68 -10.91 45.01
C HIS A 167 -1.47 -9.58 45.00
N TYR A 168 -1.13 -8.67 44.09
CA TYR A 168 -1.73 -7.33 44.03
C TYR A 168 -2.98 -7.36 43.15
N ASP A 169 -4.05 -6.70 43.62
CA ASP A 169 -5.23 -6.44 42.80
C ASP A 169 -4.98 -5.22 41.91
N ILE A 170 -4.66 -5.48 40.64
CA ILE A 170 -4.30 -4.46 39.64
C ILE A 170 -5.29 -4.52 38.48
N ASN A 171 -5.79 -3.35 38.07
CA ASN A 171 -6.57 -3.18 36.86
C ASN A 171 -5.67 -2.63 35.75
N VAL A 172 -5.98 -3.00 34.50
CA VAL A 172 -5.28 -2.48 33.32
C VAL A 172 -6.29 -1.78 32.41
N THR A 173 -5.91 -0.67 31.81
CA THR A 173 -6.68 0.03 30.77
C THR A 173 -5.72 0.68 29.80
N ASN A 174 -5.96 0.66 28.48
CA ASN A 174 -5.15 1.49 27.58
C ASN A 174 -5.49 2.98 27.69
N LEU A 175 -4.46 3.82 27.71
CA LEU A 175 -4.55 5.27 27.77
C LEU A 175 -4.70 5.89 26.37
N THR A 176 -4.03 5.30 25.38
CA THR A 176 -4.01 5.77 24.00
C THR A 176 -4.66 4.75 23.09
N ALA A 177 -5.17 5.21 21.94
CA ALA A 177 -5.64 4.30 20.91
C ALA A 177 -4.47 3.46 20.39
N SER A 178 -4.69 2.18 20.09
CA SER A 178 -3.66 1.33 19.52
C SER A 178 -3.45 1.62 18.03
N THR A 179 -2.20 1.79 17.62
CA THR A 179 -1.84 2.18 16.23
C THR A 179 -0.51 1.56 15.79
N GLY A 180 -0.17 1.71 14.51
CA GLY A 180 1.14 1.30 13.96
C GLY A 180 1.25 -0.17 13.57
N GLY A 181 0.20 -0.98 13.75
CA GLY A 181 0.15 -2.33 13.21
C GLY A 181 -0.05 -2.30 11.70
N CYS A 182 0.73 -3.06 10.95
CA CYS A 182 0.64 -3.11 9.49
C CYS A 182 0.99 -4.49 8.96
N GLY A 183 0.44 -4.82 7.80
CA GLY A 183 0.73 -6.07 7.10
C GLY A 183 2.17 -6.14 6.60
N GLU A 184 2.53 -7.30 6.08
CA GLU A 184 3.77 -7.45 5.31
C GLU A 184 3.73 -6.58 4.04
N GLU A 185 4.88 -6.08 3.63
CA GLU A 185 5.00 -5.22 2.45
C GLU A 185 4.50 -5.94 1.18
N SER A 186 3.70 -5.24 0.37
CA SER A 186 3.18 -5.77 -0.89
C SER A 186 4.25 -5.85 -1.97
N ASP A 187 4.05 -6.72 -2.98
CA ASP A 187 4.97 -6.83 -4.13
C ASP A 187 5.11 -5.50 -4.89
N ASP A 188 4.05 -4.69 -4.96
CA ASP A 188 4.09 -3.40 -5.66
C ASP A 188 4.95 -2.38 -4.91
N ALA A 189 4.79 -2.28 -3.59
CA ALA A 189 5.60 -1.40 -2.74
C ALA A 189 7.08 -1.83 -2.75
N LEU A 190 7.34 -3.13 -2.58
CA LEU A 190 8.69 -3.68 -2.63
C LEU A 190 9.35 -3.39 -3.98
N ARG A 191 8.63 -3.59 -5.09
CA ARG A 191 9.15 -3.30 -6.44
C ARG A 191 9.54 -1.85 -6.61
N GLN A 192 8.72 -0.90 -6.15
CA GLN A 192 9.05 0.52 -6.21
C GLN A 192 10.29 0.83 -5.38
N ARG A 193 10.42 0.22 -4.20
CA ARG A 193 11.56 0.42 -3.30
C ARG A 193 12.85 -0.16 -3.88
N ILE A 194 12.79 -1.32 -4.54
CA ILE A 194 13.92 -1.91 -5.28
C ILE A 194 14.35 -0.98 -6.43
N GLN A 195 13.40 -0.43 -7.19
CA GLN A 195 13.69 0.51 -8.28
C GLN A 195 14.30 1.82 -7.78
N LEU A 196 13.93 2.26 -6.58
CA LEU A 196 14.43 3.48 -5.94
C LEU A 196 15.77 3.26 -5.21
N ALA A 197 16.11 2.02 -4.86
CA ALA A 197 17.32 1.68 -4.12
C ALA A 197 18.63 2.32 -4.63
N PRO A 198 18.87 2.44 -5.96
CA PRO A 198 20.07 3.10 -6.47
C PRO A 198 20.24 4.55 -6.00
N GLU A 199 19.15 5.27 -5.72
CA GLU A 199 19.21 6.64 -5.19
C GLU A 199 19.83 6.70 -3.79
N SER A 200 19.69 5.62 -3.00
CA SER A 200 20.25 5.54 -1.65
C SER A 200 21.78 5.51 -1.60
N PHE A 201 22.44 5.18 -2.72
CA PHE A 201 23.90 5.20 -2.81
C PHE A 201 24.48 6.63 -2.94
N SER A 202 23.62 7.65 -3.00
CA SER A 202 24.04 9.05 -3.02
C SER A 202 24.54 9.51 -1.64
N ASN A 203 25.80 9.95 -1.56
CA ASN A 203 26.41 10.48 -0.34
C ASN A 203 25.88 11.86 0.08
N ALA A 204 25.28 12.61 -0.86
CA ALA A 204 24.82 13.98 -0.63
C ALA A 204 23.31 14.09 -0.39
N GLY A 205 22.58 12.96 -0.39
CA GLY A 205 21.13 12.92 -0.13
C GLY A 205 20.29 13.53 -1.24
N SER A 206 20.09 12.82 -2.35
CA SER A 206 19.09 13.23 -3.36
C SER A 206 17.68 13.15 -2.79
N TYR A 207 16.71 13.84 -3.42
CA TYR A 207 15.28 13.66 -3.09
C TYR A 207 14.87 12.18 -3.10
N GLY A 208 15.39 11.41 -4.07
CA GLY A 208 15.18 9.96 -4.16
C GLY A 208 15.75 9.18 -2.97
N ALA A 209 16.91 9.57 -2.45
CA ALA A 209 17.53 8.94 -1.28
C ALA A 209 16.66 9.14 -0.02
N TYR A 210 16.20 10.36 0.24
CA TYR A 210 15.32 10.65 1.37
C TYR A 210 13.99 9.88 1.25
N ARG A 211 13.41 9.82 0.05
CA ARG A 211 12.20 9.02 -0.22
C ARG A 211 12.44 7.53 0.05
N PHE A 212 13.56 6.97 -0.41
CA PHE A 212 13.91 5.56 -0.18
C PHE A 212 14.05 5.22 1.29
N HIS A 213 14.82 6.02 2.04
CA HIS A 213 15.04 5.77 3.45
C HIS A 213 13.73 5.88 4.25
N THR A 214 12.89 6.85 3.90
CA THR A 214 11.60 7.05 4.57
C THR A 214 10.63 5.90 4.29
N LEU A 215 10.47 5.48 3.02
CA LEU A 215 9.66 4.30 2.66
C LEU A 215 10.16 2.99 3.28
N SER A 216 11.45 2.93 3.66
CA SER A 216 12.02 1.74 4.28
C SER A 216 11.75 1.62 5.79
N VAL A 217 11.15 2.64 6.42
CA VAL A 217 10.84 2.63 7.86
C VAL A 217 9.62 1.76 8.17
N SER A 218 8.56 1.88 7.38
CA SER A 218 7.30 1.16 7.60
C SER A 218 6.49 1.05 6.32
N GLN A 219 5.82 -0.08 6.17
CA GLN A 219 4.85 -0.40 5.11
C GLN A 219 3.61 0.47 5.17
N SER A 220 3.32 1.06 6.34
CA SER A 220 2.24 2.04 6.47
C SER A 220 2.53 3.31 5.69
N ILE A 221 3.81 3.59 5.37
CA ILE A 221 4.20 4.76 4.59
C ILE A 221 4.03 4.42 3.11
N ILE A 222 2.99 4.98 2.49
CA ILE A 222 2.62 4.70 1.11
C ILE A 222 3.27 5.67 0.12
N ASP A 223 3.58 6.89 0.55
CA ASP A 223 4.33 7.87 -0.22
C ASP A 223 5.09 8.83 0.69
N VAL A 224 5.97 9.65 0.11
CA VAL A 224 6.78 10.61 0.86
C VAL A 224 7.00 11.85 0.00
N ALA A 225 6.57 13.00 0.49
CA ALA A 225 6.98 14.28 -0.08
C ALA A 225 8.26 14.75 0.59
N VAL A 226 9.25 15.13 -0.22
CA VAL A 226 10.53 15.66 0.23
C VAL A 226 10.66 17.07 -0.32
N LEU A 227 10.79 18.05 0.56
CA LEU A 227 10.97 19.46 0.20
C LEU A 227 12.41 19.87 0.54
N GLY A 228 13.00 20.68 -0.33
CA GLY A 228 14.34 21.22 -0.21
C GLY A 228 14.40 22.70 -0.58
N PRO A 229 15.59 23.23 -0.91
CA PRO A 229 15.79 24.64 -1.21
C PRO A 229 15.02 25.15 -2.44
N ASP A 230 14.81 24.28 -3.45
CA ASP A 230 14.05 24.63 -4.66
C ASP A 230 12.56 24.88 -4.36
N GLU A 231 12.07 24.37 -3.22
CA GLU A 231 10.71 24.58 -2.70
C GLU A 231 10.61 25.75 -1.70
N GLY A 232 11.68 26.54 -1.55
CA GLY A 232 11.70 27.75 -0.73
C GLY A 232 12.24 27.58 0.69
N LEU A 233 12.83 26.42 1.01
CA LEU A 233 13.52 26.18 2.28
C LEU A 233 14.93 26.78 2.30
N PRO A 234 15.51 27.08 3.49
CA PRO A 234 16.90 27.51 3.59
C PRO A 234 17.88 26.43 3.09
N GLU A 235 19.04 26.85 2.58
CA GLU A 235 20.11 25.91 2.18
C GLU A 235 20.51 25.01 3.36
N GLY A 236 20.62 23.70 3.10
CA GLY A 236 20.92 22.68 4.12
C GLY A 236 19.71 22.20 4.93
N CYS A 237 18.51 22.76 4.71
CA CYS A 237 17.27 22.25 5.30
C CYS A 237 16.55 21.32 4.33
N VAL A 238 16.07 20.19 4.85
CA VAL A 238 15.21 19.24 4.14
C VAL A 238 14.04 18.91 5.05
N GLU A 239 12.82 19.01 4.53
CA GLU A 239 11.61 18.59 5.22
C GLU A 239 11.03 17.34 4.54
N ILE A 240 10.63 16.36 5.35
CA ILE A 240 10.12 15.07 4.89
C ILE A 240 8.73 14.87 5.47
N TYR A 241 7.76 14.65 4.59
CA TYR A 241 6.36 14.46 4.91
C TYR A 241 5.96 13.04 4.46
N PRO A 242 6.05 12.04 5.35
CA PRO A 242 5.61 10.68 5.06
C PRO A 242 4.08 10.63 5.06
N LEU A 243 3.55 9.90 4.09
CA LEU A 243 2.13 9.69 3.89
C LEU A 243 1.71 8.33 4.45
N THR A 244 0.85 8.31 5.47
CA THR A 244 0.41 7.10 6.18
C THR A 244 -1.09 7.06 6.41
N LEU A 245 -1.79 6.09 5.82
CA LEU A 245 -3.25 5.98 5.89
C LEU A 245 -3.79 6.02 7.34
N PHE A 246 -4.74 6.91 7.61
CA PHE A 246 -5.55 6.82 8.82
C PHE A 246 -6.52 5.63 8.77
N THR A 247 -6.55 4.83 9.83
CA THR A 247 -7.40 3.64 9.99
C THR A 247 -8.92 3.91 10.04
N THR A 248 -9.38 5.16 9.86
CA THR A 248 -10.80 5.56 9.94
C THR A 248 -11.38 6.15 8.65
N ALA A 249 -10.62 6.24 7.55
CA ALA A 249 -11.16 6.76 6.29
C ALA A 249 -11.80 5.64 5.45
N ASP A 250 -13.13 5.57 5.46
CA ASP A 250 -13.90 4.69 4.55
C ASP A 250 -13.93 5.30 3.14
N GLN A 251 -13.08 4.77 2.27
CA GLN A 251 -12.93 5.16 0.86
C GLN A 251 -14.27 5.22 0.11
N GLU A 252 -15.24 4.37 0.49
CA GLU A 252 -16.54 4.30 -0.19
C GLU A 252 -17.38 5.57 0.08
N THR A 253 -17.34 6.09 1.32
CA THR A 253 -18.10 7.27 1.72
C THR A 253 -17.55 8.57 1.12
N THR A 254 -16.23 8.72 1.08
CA THR A 254 -15.56 9.89 0.49
C THR A 254 -15.80 9.96 -1.02
N LEU A 255 -15.70 8.82 -1.72
CA LEU A 255 -15.98 8.76 -3.15
C LEU A 255 -17.45 9.08 -3.46
N ALA A 256 -18.39 8.58 -2.64
CA ALA A 256 -19.81 8.89 -2.78
C ALA A 256 -20.11 10.39 -2.59
N ALA A 257 -19.46 11.03 -1.60
CA ALA A 257 -19.59 12.46 -1.35
C ALA A 257 -19.03 13.31 -2.50
N ALA A 258 -17.84 12.97 -3.02
CA ALA A 258 -17.23 13.67 -4.14
C ALA A 258 -18.08 13.57 -5.42
N ARG A 259 -18.60 12.38 -5.74
CA ARG A 259 -19.51 12.16 -6.89
C ARG A 259 -20.81 12.95 -6.77
N LYS A 260 -21.36 13.07 -5.56
CA LYS A 260 -22.57 13.87 -5.30
C LYS A 260 -22.30 15.37 -5.48
N ALA A 261 -21.19 15.88 -4.97
CA ALA A 261 -20.81 17.29 -5.06
C ALA A 261 -20.65 17.75 -6.52
N ILE A 262 -19.92 16.98 -7.33
CA ILE A 262 -19.68 17.34 -8.74
C ILE A 262 -20.95 17.25 -9.59
N SER A 263 -21.82 16.27 -9.31
CA SER A 263 -23.11 16.13 -10.01
C SER A 263 -24.03 17.34 -9.78
N LEU A 264 -24.09 17.84 -8.55
CA LEU A 264 -24.88 19.03 -8.20
C LEU A 264 -24.33 20.29 -8.89
N TRP A 265 -23.01 20.45 -8.91
CA TRP A 265 -22.36 21.59 -9.57
C TRP A 265 -22.63 21.61 -11.08
N THR A 266 -22.55 20.46 -11.74
CA THR A 266 -22.89 20.32 -13.16
C THR A 266 -24.34 20.69 -13.44
N GLN A 267 -25.29 20.22 -12.62
CA GLN A 267 -26.72 20.57 -12.76
C GLN A 267 -27.01 22.06 -12.57
N GLN A 268 -26.26 22.75 -11.71
CA GLN A 268 -26.42 24.21 -11.53
C GLN A 268 -25.96 24.98 -12.75
N ARG A 269 -24.86 24.55 -13.39
CA ARG A 269 -24.30 25.21 -14.57
C ARG A 269 -25.13 25.00 -15.83
N GLN A 270 -25.76 23.83 -15.95
CA GLN A 270 -26.70 23.57 -17.05
C GLN A 270 -27.96 24.46 -17.00
N LYS A 271 -28.23 25.14 -15.88
CA LYS A 271 -29.39 26.05 -15.74
C LYS A 271 -29.14 27.46 -16.25
N HIS A 272 -27.89 27.83 -16.57
CA HIS A 272 -27.52 29.21 -16.94
C HIS A 272 -26.56 29.23 -18.14
N LEU A 273 -26.84 30.11 -19.11
CA LEU A 273 -25.98 30.35 -20.27
C LEU A 273 -24.76 31.21 -19.89
N GLY A 274 -23.65 31.03 -20.61
CA GLY A 274 -22.44 31.85 -20.51
C GLY A 274 -21.58 31.62 -19.26
N GLN A 275 -21.69 30.47 -18.59
CA GLN A 275 -20.86 30.15 -17.42
C GLN A 275 -19.59 29.39 -17.81
N ASP A 276 -18.44 30.08 -17.75
CA ASP A 276 -17.11 29.54 -18.03
C ASP A 276 -16.78 28.27 -17.24
N ILE A 277 -16.13 27.29 -17.88
CA ILE A 277 -15.60 26.10 -17.21
C ILE A 277 -14.22 26.46 -16.64
N VAL A 278 -14.15 26.60 -15.32
CA VAL A 278 -12.92 26.98 -14.61
C VAL A 278 -12.41 25.79 -13.79
N PRO A 279 -11.22 25.22 -14.12
CA PRO A 279 -10.63 24.07 -13.43
C PRO A 279 -10.59 24.22 -11.91
N ASN A 280 -10.16 25.38 -11.40
CA ASN A 280 -10.06 25.63 -9.96
C ASN A 280 -11.41 25.54 -9.24
N GLN A 281 -12.52 25.83 -9.93
CA GLN A 281 -13.85 25.69 -9.33
C GLN A 281 -14.27 24.23 -9.23
N ILE A 282 -13.87 23.40 -10.20
CA ILE A 282 -14.11 21.95 -10.18
C ILE A 282 -13.30 21.30 -9.05
N ILE A 283 -12.01 21.66 -8.96
CA ILE A 283 -11.12 21.21 -7.88
C ILE A 283 -11.71 21.57 -6.50
N LYS A 284 -12.16 22.81 -6.33
CA LYS A 284 -12.78 23.28 -5.08
C LYS A 284 -14.06 22.51 -4.71
N VAL A 285 -14.85 22.10 -5.69
CA VAL A 285 -16.08 21.32 -5.45
C VAL A 285 -15.76 19.88 -5.06
N LEU A 286 -14.67 19.33 -5.58
CA LEU A 286 -14.20 17.99 -5.30
C LEU A 286 -13.43 17.87 -3.98
N GLN A 287 -12.95 18.98 -3.40
CA GLN A 287 -12.42 19.05 -2.03
C GLN A 287 -13.53 18.91 -0.97
N VAL A 288 -14.14 17.73 -0.90
CA VAL A 288 -15.06 17.32 0.17
C VAL A 288 -14.28 16.79 1.38
N ASP A 289 -14.95 16.63 2.51
CA ASP A 289 -14.35 16.07 3.72
C ASP A 289 -13.71 14.69 3.43
N GLY A 290 -12.44 14.54 3.80
CA GLY A 290 -11.61 13.36 3.49
C GLY A 290 -10.90 13.36 2.12
N VAL A 291 -11.06 14.40 1.28
CA VAL A 291 -10.30 14.55 0.03
C VAL A 291 -9.12 15.49 0.24
N TYR A 292 -7.91 14.95 0.10
CA TYR A 292 -6.68 15.70 0.24
C TYR A 292 -6.31 16.54 -0.99
N ASP A 293 -6.20 15.89 -2.15
CA ASP A 293 -5.81 16.53 -3.41
C ASP A 293 -6.67 16.01 -4.57
N VAL A 294 -6.82 16.85 -5.59
CA VAL A 294 -7.66 16.59 -6.76
C VAL A 294 -6.86 16.83 -8.03
N ALA A 295 -6.39 15.75 -8.63
CA ALA A 295 -5.81 15.77 -9.97
C ALA A 295 -6.91 15.84 -11.05
N LEU A 296 -7.11 17.03 -11.62
CA LEU A 296 -8.06 17.24 -12.72
C LEU A 296 -7.39 17.05 -14.09
N ASN A 297 -7.65 15.92 -14.74
CA ASN A 297 -7.14 15.65 -16.09
C ASN A 297 -7.93 16.40 -17.17
N LEU A 298 -9.25 16.43 -17.06
CA LEU A 298 -10.18 17.10 -17.97
C LEU A 298 -11.41 17.59 -17.17
N PRO A 299 -12.07 18.68 -17.57
CA PRO A 299 -11.79 19.55 -18.73
C PRO A 299 -10.78 20.67 -18.42
N THR A 300 -10.08 21.16 -19.45
CA THR A 300 -9.27 22.38 -19.37
C THR A 300 -10.15 23.64 -19.32
N LYS A 301 -9.56 24.78 -18.95
CA LYS A 301 -10.28 26.06 -18.89
C LYS A 301 -10.94 26.40 -20.22
N ARG A 302 -12.25 26.63 -20.21
CA ARG A 302 -13.03 27.04 -21.39
C ARG A 302 -13.86 28.26 -21.05
N ILE A 303 -13.68 29.33 -21.82
CA ILE A 303 -14.48 30.55 -21.76
C ILE A 303 -15.67 30.36 -22.69
N LEU A 304 -16.88 30.59 -22.19
CA LEU A 304 -18.11 30.43 -22.98
C LEU A 304 -18.70 31.80 -23.32
N GLN A 305 -19.20 31.94 -24.54
CA GLN A 305 -19.96 33.12 -24.93
C GLN A 305 -21.31 33.17 -24.19
N ALA A 306 -21.91 34.36 -24.07
CA ALA A 306 -23.18 34.55 -23.35
C ALA A 306 -24.35 33.69 -23.86
N HIS A 307 -24.26 33.14 -25.09
CA HIS A 307 -25.27 32.27 -25.70
C HIS A 307 -24.85 30.79 -25.73
N GLU A 308 -23.68 30.44 -25.20
CA GLU A 308 -23.18 29.07 -25.11
C GLU A 308 -23.45 28.47 -23.73
N TRP A 309 -23.56 27.15 -23.65
CA TRP A 309 -23.70 26.41 -22.39
C TRP A 309 -22.75 25.22 -22.35
N ALA A 310 -22.34 24.83 -21.14
CA ALA A 310 -21.46 23.69 -20.92
C ALA A 310 -22.28 22.42 -20.77
N GLU A 311 -22.13 21.49 -21.71
CA GLU A 311 -22.73 20.15 -21.65
C GLU A 311 -21.72 19.15 -21.08
N CYS A 312 -22.13 18.41 -20.05
CA CYS A 312 -21.31 17.39 -19.41
C CYS A 312 -21.74 16.01 -19.92
N THR A 313 -20.85 15.33 -20.64
CA THR A 313 -21.16 14.05 -21.30
C THR A 313 -20.82 12.83 -20.43
N ALA A 314 -19.84 12.94 -19.53
CA ALA A 314 -19.45 11.90 -18.59
C ALA A 314 -18.78 12.51 -17.34
N ILE A 315 -18.86 11.81 -16.21
CA ILE A 315 -18.18 12.16 -14.96
C ILE A 315 -17.48 10.90 -14.44
N ASP A 316 -16.16 10.84 -14.60
CA ASP A 316 -15.34 9.76 -14.08
C ASP A 316 -14.51 10.27 -12.91
N VAL A 317 -14.97 9.96 -11.69
CA VAL A 317 -14.21 10.20 -10.45
C VAL A 317 -13.71 8.86 -9.95
N THR A 318 -12.39 8.75 -9.91
CA THR A 318 -11.65 7.59 -9.40
C THR A 318 -10.72 8.05 -8.29
N ILE A 319 -10.46 7.15 -7.34
CA ILE A 319 -9.45 7.38 -6.31
C ILE A 319 -8.10 7.12 -6.98
N ALA A 320 -7.34 8.18 -7.23
CA ALA A 320 -5.99 8.08 -7.78
C ALA A 320 -4.96 7.66 -6.71
N GLY A 321 -5.33 7.80 -5.43
CA GLY A 321 -4.55 7.48 -4.24
C GLY A 321 -5.27 8.03 -3.00
N VAL A 322 -4.77 7.70 -1.82
CA VAL A 322 -5.24 8.30 -0.56
C VAL A 322 -4.12 9.19 -0.05
N SER A 323 -4.44 10.30 0.61
CA SER A 323 -3.44 11.19 1.19
C SER A 323 -3.89 11.75 2.56
N ASP A 324 -2.94 12.09 3.44
CA ASP A 324 -3.07 12.21 4.89
C ASP A 324 -2.77 13.63 5.42
N GLY A 325 -2.63 14.62 4.53
CA GLY A 325 -2.21 15.98 4.92
C GLY A 325 -0.81 16.35 4.45
#